data_AF-A0A9D8HS15-F1
#
_entry.id   AF-A0A9D8HS15-F1
#
_cell.length_a   1.000
_cell.length_b   1.000
_cell.length_c   1.000
_cell.angle_alpha   90.00
_cell.angle_beta   90.00
_cell.angle_gamma   90.00
#
_symmetry.space_group_name_H-M   'P 1'
#
loop_
_entity.id
_entity.type
_entity.pdbx_description
1 polymer ?
#
loop_
_entity_poly.entity_id
_entity_poly.type
_entity_poly.pdbx_seq_one_letter_code
_entity_poly.pdbx_strand_id
1 'polypeptide(L)'
;MVGKMIKVLLFKIILPRILKNVAPTGSIPRSGEEGEKVNCFFITFDNDKSPFFATTKYSNGTISGLRWDGNKYALEHSLNLKEIENYKFRVVHHYGLIDIYYKSIYDLAWDYFTRWVFIKIYIINKISSINQYFFNKKRLITKNRMQLLHFLLGDQIDGHNNGFDIHDLMTKLYSIRWVFHPYAESQQNKLELYLGSLVNSGELQKTNENYVVTGKALTTLENFELEEQRHVEAIKLQRKLFWLTLILVIIGLIQSGLIKLPTLLNIGGK
;
A
#
# COMPACT_ATOMS: atom_id res chain seq x y z
N MET A 1 6.37 40.97 -23.49
CA MET A 1 7.83 41.22 -23.49
C MET A 1 8.49 40.80 -22.17
N VAL A 2 7.93 41.16 -21.01
CA VAL A 2 8.48 40.85 -19.66
C VAL A 2 8.70 39.35 -19.41
N GLY A 3 7.73 38.48 -19.73
CA GLY A 3 7.87 37.04 -19.52
C GLY A 3 9.03 36.38 -20.27
N LYS A 4 9.36 36.87 -21.47
CA LYS A 4 10.48 36.36 -22.30
C LYS A 4 11.84 36.71 -21.68
N MET A 5 12.01 37.93 -21.20
CA MET A 5 13.24 38.34 -20.52
C MET A 5 13.50 37.54 -19.25
N ILE A 6 12.45 37.24 -18.47
CA ILE A 6 12.55 36.40 -17.27
C ILE A 6 12.98 34.97 -17.64
N LYS A 7 12.41 34.40 -18.70
CA LYS A 7 12.76 33.03 -19.16
C LYS A 7 14.25 32.91 -19.50
N VAL A 8 14.78 33.85 -20.29
CA VAL A 8 16.20 33.88 -20.67
C VAL A 8 17.10 34.06 -19.45
N LEU A 9 16.70 34.90 -18.50
CA LEU A 9 17.45 35.12 -17.25
C LEU A 9 17.51 33.83 -16.40
N LEU A 10 16.39 33.10 -16.29
CA LEU A 10 16.37 31.80 -15.61
C LEU A 10 17.30 30.78 -16.26
N PHE A 11 17.30 30.68 -17.59
CA PHE A 11 18.25 29.82 -18.30
C PHE A 11 19.70 30.19 -18.01
N LYS A 12 20.04 31.49 -18.01
CA LYS A 12 21.38 31.98 -17.69
C LYS A 12 21.82 31.61 -16.26
N ILE A 13 20.90 31.58 -15.31
CA ILE A 13 21.21 31.29 -13.89
C ILE A 13 21.28 29.79 -13.63
N ILE A 14 20.35 29.01 -14.20
CA ILE A 14 20.14 27.60 -13.83
C ILE A 14 21.00 26.67 -14.69
N LEU A 15 21.08 26.87 -16.01
CA LEU A 15 21.82 25.98 -16.91
C LEU A 15 23.28 25.78 -16.49
N PRO A 16 24.08 26.83 -16.16
CA PRO A 16 25.47 26.62 -15.74
C PRO A 16 25.61 25.76 -14.48
N ARG A 17 24.57 25.71 -13.63
CA ARG A 17 24.61 24.98 -12.35
C ARG A 17 24.23 23.52 -12.55
N ILE A 18 23.15 23.24 -13.28
CA ILE A 18 22.69 21.86 -13.52
C ILE A 18 23.60 21.13 -14.53
N LEU A 19 24.20 21.86 -15.47
CA LEU A 19 25.16 21.30 -16.44
C LEU A 19 26.53 20.95 -15.83
N LYS A 20 26.73 21.14 -14.52
CA LYS A 20 27.87 20.53 -13.82
C LYS A 20 27.70 19.02 -13.66
N ASN A 21 26.45 18.56 -13.59
CA ASN A 21 26.08 17.18 -13.38
C ASN A 21 25.26 16.68 -14.59
N VAL A 22 25.80 16.81 -15.80
CA VAL A 22 25.12 16.31 -17.01
C VAL A 22 25.10 14.79 -16.99
N ALA A 23 24.00 14.20 -17.46
CA ALA A 23 23.90 12.76 -17.64
C ALA A 23 25.02 12.24 -18.56
N PRO A 24 25.70 11.14 -18.17
CA PRO A 24 26.74 10.56 -19.00
C PRO A 24 26.15 10.05 -20.33
N THR A 25 26.97 10.01 -21.38
CA THR A 25 26.57 9.50 -22.70
C THR A 25 26.34 7.97 -22.71
N GLY A 26 26.65 7.28 -21.61
CA GLY A 26 26.50 5.82 -21.45
C GLY A 26 25.29 5.44 -20.59
N SER A 27 25.25 4.17 -20.16
CA SER A 27 24.18 3.66 -19.30
C SER A 27 24.21 4.31 -17.91
N ILE A 28 23.05 4.73 -17.43
CA ILE A 28 22.88 5.27 -16.08
C ILE A 28 22.49 4.11 -15.15
N PRO A 29 23.23 3.83 -14.07
CA PRO A 29 22.83 2.79 -13.13
C PRO A 29 21.51 3.18 -12.46
N ARG A 30 20.53 2.27 -12.45
CA ARG A 30 19.19 2.50 -11.87
C ARG A 30 18.85 1.55 -10.72
N SER A 31 19.82 0.79 -10.21
CA SER A 31 19.62 -0.20 -9.15
C SER A 31 20.84 -0.30 -8.23
N GLY A 32 20.61 -0.72 -6.98
CA GLY A 32 21.67 -0.91 -5.98
C GLY A 32 22.29 0.40 -5.50
N GLU A 33 23.40 0.29 -4.75
CA GLU A 33 24.10 1.44 -4.17
C GLU A 33 24.58 2.44 -5.22
N GLU A 34 25.00 1.96 -6.39
CA GLU A 34 25.42 2.83 -7.50
C GLU A 34 24.25 3.63 -8.07
N GLY A 35 23.04 3.07 -8.11
CA GLY A 35 21.83 3.78 -8.48
C GLY A 35 21.42 4.86 -7.47
N GLU A 36 21.60 4.60 -6.18
CA GLU A 36 21.29 5.56 -5.11
C GLU A 36 22.19 6.81 -5.13
N LYS A 37 23.43 6.67 -5.62
CA LYS A 37 24.38 7.78 -5.76
C LYS A 37 24.14 8.65 -6.99
N VAL A 38 23.26 8.24 -7.92
CA VAL A 38 23.02 8.98 -9.16
C VAL A 38 22.45 10.36 -8.87
N ASN A 39 23.08 11.39 -9.43
CA ASN A 39 22.57 12.75 -9.41
C ASN A 39 22.99 13.45 -10.71
N CYS A 40 22.18 13.30 -11.76
CA CYS A 40 22.51 13.88 -13.06
C CYS A 40 21.27 14.38 -13.82
N PHE A 41 21.48 15.38 -14.67
CA PHE A 41 20.45 16.05 -15.45
C PHE A 41 20.58 15.71 -16.92
N PHE A 42 19.48 15.27 -17.52
CA PHE A 42 19.35 15.12 -18.96
C PHE A 42 18.41 16.23 -19.49
N ILE A 43 18.97 17.16 -20.27
CA ILE A 43 18.28 18.37 -20.71
C ILE A 43 18.08 18.32 -22.21
N THR A 44 16.83 18.44 -22.64
CA THR A 44 16.42 18.30 -24.04
C THR A 44 15.52 19.45 -24.47
N PHE A 45 15.60 19.75 -25.75
CA PHE A 45 14.76 20.70 -26.46
C PHE A 45 14.15 19.96 -27.63
N ASP A 46 12.82 19.84 -27.63
CA ASP A 46 12.07 19.13 -28.65
C ASP A 46 11.44 20.11 -29.63
N ASN A 47 11.42 19.76 -30.92
CA ASN A 47 10.61 20.45 -31.91
C ASN A 47 9.23 19.78 -31.95
N ASP A 48 8.27 20.38 -31.26
CA ASP A 48 6.92 19.88 -31.05
C ASP A 48 6.77 18.49 -30.44
N LYS A 49 6.81 17.44 -31.27
CA LYS A 49 6.71 16.01 -30.89
C LYS A 49 7.96 15.22 -31.26
N SER A 50 8.93 15.86 -31.92
CA SER A 50 10.18 15.24 -32.36
C SER A 50 11.34 15.70 -31.48
N PRO A 51 12.21 14.77 -31.03
CA PRO A 51 13.45 15.13 -30.35
C PRO A 51 14.31 15.94 -31.30
N PHE A 52 14.90 17.03 -30.79
CA PHE A 52 15.71 17.92 -31.62
C PHE A 52 17.12 18.08 -31.07
N PHE A 53 17.28 18.46 -29.81
CA PHE A 53 18.59 18.82 -29.27
C PHE A 53 18.75 18.47 -27.79
N ALA A 54 19.81 17.74 -27.46
CA ALA A 54 20.22 17.44 -26.09
C ALA A 54 21.41 18.32 -25.69
N THR A 55 21.31 19.00 -24.56
CA THR A 55 22.34 19.95 -24.10
C THR A 55 23.42 19.26 -23.29
N THR A 56 24.68 19.54 -23.61
CA THR A 56 25.84 19.02 -22.85
C THR A 56 26.65 20.13 -22.18
N LYS A 57 26.72 21.32 -22.78
CA LYS A 57 27.54 22.43 -22.27
C LYS A 57 26.86 23.78 -22.50
N TYR A 58 27.18 24.73 -21.62
CA TYR A 58 26.74 26.12 -21.74
C TYR A 58 27.94 27.05 -21.54
N SER A 59 28.17 27.97 -22.48
CA SER A 59 29.24 28.97 -22.39
C SER A 59 28.78 30.29 -23.01
N ASN A 60 28.99 31.40 -22.30
CA ASN A 60 28.79 32.76 -22.78
C ASN A 60 27.45 33.01 -23.52
N GLY A 61 26.34 32.45 -23.03
CA GLY A 61 25.02 32.63 -23.62
C GLY A 61 24.70 31.74 -24.83
N THR A 62 25.60 30.82 -25.17
CA THR A 62 25.43 29.80 -26.19
C THR A 62 25.35 28.42 -25.54
N ILE A 63 24.38 27.63 -25.98
CA ILE A 63 24.20 26.25 -25.54
C ILE A 63 24.80 25.35 -26.62
N SER A 64 25.62 24.39 -26.22
CA SER A 64 26.22 23.39 -27.11
C SER A 64 25.80 21.99 -26.66
N GLY A 65 25.68 21.09 -27.62
CA GLY A 65 25.06 19.80 -27.40
C GLY A 65 24.99 18.97 -28.65
N LEU A 66 24.16 17.95 -28.58
CA LEU A 66 24.01 16.93 -29.61
C LEU A 66 22.60 17.05 -30.19
N ARG A 67 22.53 17.24 -31.50
CA ARG A 67 21.32 17.22 -32.29
C ARG A 67 20.93 15.77 -32.62
N TRP A 68 19.62 15.54 -32.66
CA TRP A 68 19.03 14.27 -33.05
C TRP A 68 19.26 13.98 -34.53
N ASP A 69 19.84 12.81 -34.83
CA ASP A 69 20.12 12.35 -36.21
C ASP A 69 19.00 11.49 -36.82
N GLY A 70 17.94 11.20 -36.05
CA GLY A 70 16.87 10.27 -36.40
C GLY A 70 16.83 9.03 -35.49
N ASN A 71 17.96 8.64 -34.90
CA ASN A 71 18.09 7.47 -34.04
C ASN A 71 18.74 7.78 -32.68
N LYS A 72 19.73 8.69 -32.64
CA LYS A 72 20.42 9.10 -31.42
C LYS A 72 20.84 10.57 -31.46
N TYR A 73 21.21 11.08 -30.29
CA TYR A 73 21.86 12.38 -30.17
C TYR A 73 23.36 12.22 -30.49
N ALA A 74 23.79 12.65 -31.69
CA ALA A 74 25.18 12.46 -32.15
C ALA A 74 25.78 13.66 -32.87
N LEU A 75 24.97 14.51 -33.51
CA LEU A 75 25.49 15.61 -34.31
C LEU A 75 25.79 16.83 -33.44
N GLU A 76 27.04 17.24 -33.33
CA GLU A 76 27.38 18.45 -32.57
C GLU A 76 26.68 19.68 -33.16
N HIS A 77 26.00 20.43 -32.28
CA HIS A 77 25.27 21.63 -32.66
C HIS A 77 25.32 22.66 -31.53
N SER A 78 25.26 23.93 -31.88
CA SER A 78 25.21 25.04 -30.94
C SER A 78 24.07 25.98 -31.28
N LEU A 79 23.39 26.46 -30.25
CA LEU A 79 22.20 27.31 -30.34
C LEU A 79 22.35 28.51 -29.42
N ASN A 80 21.85 29.65 -29.87
CA ASN A 80 21.75 30.82 -29.01
C ASN A 80 20.55 30.67 -28.04
N LEU A 81 20.66 31.26 -26.85
CA LEU A 81 19.56 31.33 -25.87
C LEU A 81 18.25 31.93 -26.45
N LYS A 82 18.32 32.75 -27.49
CA LYS A 82 17.11 33.30 -28.15
C LYS A 82 16.42 32.29 -29.06
N GLU A 83 17.15 31.35 -29.64
CA GLU A 83 16.63 30.36 -30.60
C GLU A 83 15.92 29.20 -29.89
N ILE A 84 16.38 28.85 -28.67
CA ILE A 84 15.78 27.80 -27.86
C ILE A 84 14.35 28.13 -27.39
N GLU A 85 13.91 29.39 -27.49
CA GLU A 85 12.54 29.80 -27.10
C GLU A 85 11.46 29.09 -27.92
N ASN A 86 11.78 28.73 -29.17
CA ASN A 86 10.85 28.10 -30.10
C ASN A 86 10.70 26.58 -29.85
N TYR A 87 11.51 26.01 -28.97
CA TYR A 87 11.51 24.57 -28.68
C TYR A 87 10.90 24.26 -27.33
N LYS A 88 10.32 23.07 -27.20
CA LYS A 88 9.76 22.57 -25.94
C LYS A 88 10.87 22.07 -25.05
N PHE A 89 11.07 22.75 -23.94
CA PHE A 89 12.07 22.41 -22.95
C PHE A 89 11.62 21.21 -22.09
N ARG A 90 12.48 20.21 -21.94
CA ARG A 90 12.26 19.08 -21.04
C ARG A 90 13.54 18.73 -20.30
N VAL A 91 13.42 18.47 -19.01
CA VAL A 91 14.53 18.00 -18.18
C VAL A 91 14.10 16.77 -17.41
N VAL A 92 14.96 15.76 -17.44
CA VAL A 92 14.88 14.62 -16.53
C VAL A 92 16.02 14.75 -15.54
N HIS A 93 15.70 14.85 -14.26
CA HIS A 93 16.68 14.76 -13.18
C HIS A 93 16.65 13.35 -12.63
N HIS A 94 17.69 12.59 -12.93
CA HIS A 94 17.93 11.29 -12.33
C HIS A 94 18.54 11.53 -10.94
N TYR A 95 17.76 11.25 -9.89
CA TYR A 95 18.14 11.48 -8.51
C TYR A 95 17.93 10.21 -7.70
N GLY A 96 19.02 9.56 -7.28
CA GLY A 96 18.97 8.21 -6.73
C GLY A 96 18.19 7.27 -7.65
N LEU A 97 17.25 6.52 -7.07
CA LEU A 97 16.40 5.55 -7.79
C LEU A 97 15.13 6.15 -8.42
N ILE A 98 14.98 7.47 -8.41
CA ILE A 98 13.80 8.14 -8.96
C ILE A 98 14.16 9.07 -10.12
N ASP A 99 13.18 9.32 -10.98
CA ASP A 99 13.27 10.27 -12.09
C ASP A 99 12.29 11.43 -11.86
N ILE A 100 12.77 12.66 -11.95
CA ILE A 100 11.95 13.86 -11.81
C ILE A 100 11.87 14.56 -13.16
N TYR A 101 10.64 14.75 -13.65
CA TYR A 101 10.38 15.32 -14.96
C TYR A 101 9.93 16.77 -14.86
N TYR A 102 10.64 17.66 -15.55
CA TYR A 102 10.30 19.07 -15.68
C TYR A 102 9.94 19.39 -17.13
N LYS A 103 8.79 20.03 -17.34
CA LYS A 103 8.30 20.45 -18.67
C LYS A 103 8.57 21.93 -18.98
N SER A 104 9.10 22.66 -17.99
CA SER A 104 9.29 24.09 -18.06
C SER A 104 10.51 24.52 -17.25
N ILE A 105 11.18 25.57 -17.71
CA ILE A 105 12.29 26.20 -16.97
C ILE A 105 11.79 26.85 -15.67
N TYR A 106 10.52 27.28 -15.62
CA TYR A 106 9.93 27.84 -14.41
C TYR A 106 9.75 26.77 -13.34
N ASP A 107 9.25 25.57 -13.70
CA ASP A 107 9.08 24.45 -12.77
C ASP A 107 10.43 24.02 -12.21
N LEU A 108 11.44 23.91 -13.09
CA LEU A 108 12.80 23.59 -12.70
C LEU A 108 13.42 24.66 -11.80
N ALA A 109 13.19 25.95 -12.11
CA ALA A 109 13.67 27.06 -11.30
C ALA A 109 13.07 27.03 -9.91
N TRP A 110 11.74 26.87 -9.84
CA TRP A 110 11.02 26.79 -8.59
C TRP A 110 11.54 25.65 -7.72
N ASP A 111 11.67 24.44 -8.29
CA ASP A 111 12.22 23.31 -7.54
C ASP A 111 13.68 23.53 -7.14
N TYR A 112 14.50 24.10 -8.02
CA TYR A 112 15.91 24.38 -7.72
C TYR A 112 16.07 25.31 -6.50
N PHE A 113 15.25 26.36 -6.41
CA PHE A 113 15.32 27.33 -5.31
C PHE A 113 14.64 26.83 -4.03
N THR A 114 13.47 26.18 -4.16
CA THR A 114 12.66 25.77 -2.99
C THR A 114 13.02 24.38 -2.47
N ARG A 115 13.66 23.56 -3.32
CA ARG A 115 13.90 22.12 -3.09
C ARG A 115 12.62 21.35 -2.73
N TRP A 116 11.48 21.84 -3.20
CA TRP A 116 10.17 21.36 -2.78
C TRP A 116 9.93 19.88 -3.13
N VAL A 117 10.38 19.44 -4.31
CA VAL A 117 10.24 18.03 -4.73
C VAL A 117 11.03 17.12 -3.79
N PHE A 118 12.25 17.49 -3.41
CA PHE A 118 13.06 16.73 -2.45
C PHE A 118 12.43 16.65 -1.06
N ILE A 119 11.88 17.78 -0.58
CA ILE A 119 11.15 17.82 0.70
C ILE A 119 9.95 16.87 0.64
N LYS A 120 9.18 16.90 -0.45
CA LYS A 120 8.03 16.00 -0.65
C LYS A 120 8.45 14.53 -0.66
N ILE A 121 9.52 14.18 -1.39
CA ILE A 121 10.06 12.81 -1.42
C ILE A 121 10.48 12.37 -0.01
N TYR A 122 11.21 13.22 0.71
CA TYR A 122 11.64 12.93 2.07
C TYR A 122 10.46 12.68 3.01
N ILE A 123 9.44 13.54 2.95
CA ILE A 123 8.22 13.41 3.77
C ILE A 123 7.50 12.10 3.46
N ILE A 124 7.26 11.80 2.17
CA ILE A 124 6.57 10.56 1.75
C ILE A 124 7.35 9.33 2.24
N ASN A 125 8.67 9.31 2.03
CA ASN A 125 9.52 8.21 2.49
C ASN A 125 9.49 8.07 4.01
N LYS A 126 9.57 9.18 4.76
CA LYS A 126 9.47 9.16 6.22
C LYS A 126 8.12 8.66 6.71
N ILE A 127 7.01 9.13 6.13
CA ILE A 127 5.67 8.64 6.46
C ILE A 127 5.58 7.13 6.19
N SER A 128 6.10 6.65 5.05
CA SER A 128 6.13 5.23 4.71
C SER A 128 6.94 4.42 5.74
N SER A 129 8.15 4.86 6.08
CA SER A 129 8.99 4.20 7.09
C SER A 129 8.35 4.20 8.48
N ILE A 130 7.71 5.30 8.88
CA ILE A 130 6.98 5.40 10.15
C ILE A 130 5.81 4.40 10.17
N ASN A 131 5.02 4.36 9.10
CA ASN A 131 3.92 3.41 8.97
C ASN A 131 4.41 1.97 9.00
N GLN A 132 5.52 1.65 8.33
CA GLN A 132 6.14 0.32 8.38
C GLN A 132 6.63 -0.01 9.79
N TYR A 133 7.25 0.94 10.48
CA TYR A 133 7.72 0.76 11.86
C TYR A 133 6.55 0.45 12.81
N PHE A 134 5.47 1.23 12.75
CA PHE A 134 4.28 0.96 13.55
C PHE A 134 3.60 -0.35 13.14
N PHE A 135 3.60 -0.69 11.86
CA PHE A 135 3.07 -1.97 11.36
C PHE A 135 3.89 -3.16 11.90
N ASN A 136 5.22 -3.09 11.89
CA ASN A 136 6.11 -4.13 12.39
C ASN A 136 5.99 -4.40 13.89
N LYS A 137 5.45 -3.44 14.65
CA LYS A 137 5.13 -3.62 16.08
C LYS A 137 3.76 -4.26 16.31
N LYS A 138 2.88 -4.24 15.32
CA LYS A 138 1.56 -4.86 15.45
C LYS A 138 1.70 -6.37 15.35
N ARG A 139 0.96 -7.09 16.18
CA ARG A 139 0.82 -8.53 16.01
C ARG A 139 -0.07 -8.78 14.79
N LEU A 140 0.45 -9.51 13.82
CA LEU A 140 -0.37 -10.07 12.75
C LEU A 140 -1.24 -11.17 13.34
N ILE A 141 -2.54 -10.94 13.39
CA ILE A 141 -3.50 -11.92 13.91
C ILE A 141 -4.09 -12.63 12.72
N THR A 142 -3.66 -13.87 12.47
CA THR A 142 -4.34 -14.75 11.52
C THR A 142 -5.75 -15.00 11.99
N LYS A 143 -6.73 -14.82 11.10
CA LYS A 143 -8.10 -15.25 11.33
C LYS A 143 -8.13 -16.73 11.74
N ASN A 144 -9.07 -17.10 12.61
CA ASN A 144 -9.34 -18.52 12.88
C ASN A 144 -9.80 -19.22 11.58
N ARG A 145 -9.63 -20.54 11.48
CA ARG A 145 -10.01 -21.37 10.32
C ARG A 145 -11.39 -21.01 9.74
N MET A 146 -12.42 -20.87 10.58
CA MET A 146 -13.78 -20.49 10.12
C MET A 146 -13.91 -19.05 9.69
N GLN A 147 -13.26 -18.12 10.38
CA GLN A 147 -13.21 -16.72 9.94
C GLN A 147 -12.42 -16.57 8.63
N LEU A 148 -11.40 -17.39 8.41
CA LEU A 148 -10.65 -17.44 7.17
C LEU A 148 -11.53 -18.00 6.05
N LEU A 149 -12.24 -19.10 6.29
CA LEU A 149 -13.16 -19.67 5.31
C LEU A 149 -14.27 -18.68 4.91
N HIS A 150 -14.87 -18.00 5.90
CA HIS A 150 -15.86 -16.95 5.66
C HIS A 150 -15.26 -15.78 4.85
N PHE A 151 -14.03 -15.38 5.16
CA PHE A 151 -13.33 -14.34 4.41
C PHE A 151 -13.09 -14.74 2.94
N LEU A 152 -12.60 -15.97 2.71
CA LEU A 152 -12.34 -16.50 1.37
C LEU A 152 -13.62 -16.63 0.56
N LEU A 153 -14.71 -17.11 1.17
CA LEU A 153 -16.00 -17.22 0.49
C LEU A 153 -16.52 -15.84 0.07
N GLY A 154 -16.49 -14.85 0.97
CA GLY A 154 -16.92 -13.49 0.66
C GLY A 154 -16.11 -12.87 -0.48
N ASP A 155 -14.78 -12.97 -0.41
CA ASP A 155 -13.90 -12.42 -1.46
C ASP A 155 -14.09 -13.14 -2.81
N GLN A 156 -14.38 -14.44 -2.82
CA GLN A 156 -14.66 -15.17 -4.07
C GLN A 156 -16.01 -14.80 -4.68
N ILE A 157 -17.02 -14.48 -3.86
CA ILE A 157 -18.33 -13.99 -4.33
C ILE A 157 -18.21 -12.58 -4.91
N ASP A 158 -17.44 -11.70 -4.25
CA ASP A 158 -17.24 -10.31 -4.66
C ASP A 158 -16.26 -10.19 -5.86
N GLY A 159 -15.33 -11.14 -5.98
CA GLY A 159 -14.31 -11.20 -7.01
C GLY A 159 -14.70 -12.00 -8.25
N HIS A 160 -13.96 -11.82 -9.35
CA HIS A 160 -14.06 -12.69 -10.52
C HIS A 160 -13.28 -14.00 -10.25
N ASN A 161 -13.94 -15.02 -9.71
CA ASN A 161 -13.72 -16.50 -9.76
C ASN A 161 -12.32 -17.14 -9.99
N ASN A 162 -11.19 -16.46 -9.80
CA ASN A 162 -9.87 -16.97 -10.21
C ASN A 162 -9.05 -17.66 -9.11
N GLY A 163 -9.65 -17.90 -7.93
CA GLY A 163 -8.96 -18.46 -6.78
C GLY A 163 -7.93 -17.51 -6.17
N PHE A 164 -7.23 -18.00 -5.15
CA PHE A 164 -6.35 -17.21 -4.28
C PHE A 164 -4.93 -17.76 -4.30
N ASP A 165 -3.96 -16.91 -4.59
CA ASP A 165 -2.55 -17.18 -4.26
C ASP A 165 -2.28 -16.83 -2.78
N ILE A 166 -1.32 -17.52 -2.16
CA ILE A 166 -0.95 -17.27 -0.76
C ILE A 166 -0.46 -15.83 -0.52
N HIS A 167 0.29 -15.23 -1.45
CA HIS A 167 0.82 -13.88 -1.30
C HIS A 167 -0.26 -12.83 -1.50
N ASP A 168 -1.19 -13.07 -2.43
CA ASP A 168 -2.37 -12.22 -2.58
C ASP A 168 -3.23 -12.25 -1.31
N LEU A 169 -3.46 -13.45 -0.76
CA LEU A 169 -4.20 -13.61 0.49
C LEU A 169 -3.50 -12.93 1.68
N MET A 170 -2.18 -13.07 1.82
CA MET A 170 -1.40 -12.35 2.83
C MET A 170 -1.53 -10.82 2.66
N THR A 171 -1.54 -10.34 1.42
CA THR A 171 -1.72 -8.92 1.09
C THR A 171 -3.13 -8.43 1.43
N LYS A 172 -4.16 -9.23 1.15
CA LYS A 172 -5.55 -8.91 1.52
C LYS A 172 -5.77 -8.91 3.03
N LEU A 173 -5.15 -9.85 3.76
CA LEU A 173 -5.28 -9.94 5.22
C LEU A 173 -4.50 -8.87 5.98
N TYR A 174 -3.30 -8.51 5.50
CA TYR A 174 -2.35 -7.70 6.27
C TYR A 174 -1.83 -6.44 5.57
N SER A 175 -2.24 -6.17 4.32
CA SER A 175 -1.65 -5.19 3.39
C SER A 175 -0.24 -5.55 2.94
N ILE A 176 0.20 -5.01 1.79
CA ILE A 176 1.55 -5.25 1.19
C ILE A 176 2.73 -5.04 2.16
N ARG A 177 2.52 -4.31 3.26
CA ARG A 177 3.50 -4.09 4.33
C ARG A 177 3.96 -5.37 5.03
N TRP A 178 3.19 -6.46 4.91
CA TRP A 178 3.55 -7.76 5.46
C TRP A 178 4.89 -8.28 4.92
N VAL A 179 5.26 -7.92 3.68
CA VAL A 179 6.50 -8.40 3.02
C VAL A 179 7.75 -8.08 3.84
N PHE A 180 7.79 -6.92 4.51
CA PHE A 180 8.92 -6.50 5.35
C PHE A 180 8.66 -6.67 6.84
N HIS A 181 7.67 -7.47 7.22
CA HIS A 181 7.31 -7.71 8.60
C HIS A 181 8.19 -8.80 9.23
N PRO A 182 8.69 -8.64 10.48
CA PRO A 182 9.60 -9.62 11.09
C PRO A 182 9.00 -11.02 11.24
N TYR A 183 7.67 -11.12 11.36
CA TYR A 183 6.96 -12.39 11.48
C TYR A 183 6.26 -12.84 10.19
N ALA A 184 6.59 -12.24 9.04
CA ALA A 184 5.95 -12.52 7.74
C ALA A 184 5.91 -14.02 7.42
N GLU A 185 7.07 -14.67 7.45
CA GLU A 185 7.24 -16.09 7.14
C GLU A 185 6.44 -16.99 8.10
N SER A 186 6.52 -16.71 9.41
CA SER A 186 5.74 -17.46 10.41
C SER A 186 4.23 -17.35 10.17
N GLN A 187 3.74 -16.18 9.76
CA GLN A 187 2.32 -15.99 9.44
C GLN A 187 1.91 -16.67 8.14
N GLN A 188 2.78 -16.66 7.13
CA GLN A 188 2.56 -17.36 5.88
C GLN A 188 2.46 -18.88 6.13
N ASN A 189 3.41 -19.47 6.85
CA ASN A 189 3.39 -20.89 7.20
C ASN A 189 2.12 -21.26 7.98
N LYS A 190 1.71 -20.42 8.93
CA LYS A 190 0.46 -20.64 9.68
C LYS A 190 -0.77 -20.60 8.77
N LEU A 191 -0.79 -19.67 7.81
CA LEU A 191 -1.88 -19.53 6.85
C LEU A 191 -1.93 -20.75 5.91
N GLU A 192 -0.78 -21.21 5.43
CA GLU A 192 -0.67 -22.42 4.61
C GLU A 192 -1.21 -23.66 5.34
N LEU A 193 -0.94 -23.80 6.65
CA LEU A 193 -1.52 -24.89 7.45
C LEU A 193 -3.05 -24.81 7.53
N TYR A 194 -3.64 -23.61 7.67
CA TYR A 194 -5.09 -23.46 7.65
C TYR A 194 -5.69 -23.76 6.28
N LEU A 195 -5.07 -23.28 5.20
CA LEU A 195 -5.50 -23.58 3.83
C LEU A 195 -5.40 -25.07 3.54
N GLY A 196 -4.30 -25.71 3.92
CA GLY A 196 -4.12 -27.16 3.81
C GLY A 196 -5.17 -27.93 4.60
N SER A 197 -5.52 -27.48 5.81
CA SER A 197 -6.63 -28.04 6.58
C SER A 197 -7.96 -27.94 5.84
N LEU A 198 -8.28 -26.78 5.27
CA LEU A 198 -9.52 -26.56 4.50
C LEU A 198 -9.55 -27.33 3.17
N VAL A 199 -8.39 -27.57 2.56
CA VAL A 199 -8.27 -28.47 1.40
C VAL A 199 -8.56 -29.91 1.81
N ASN A 200 -7.96 -30.38 2.91
CA ASN A 200 -8.15 -31.75 3.40
C ASN A 200 -9.60 -32.04 3.78
N SER A 201 -10.31 -31.08 4.35
CA SER A 201 -11.74 -31.20 4.65
C SER A 201 -12.65 -30.88 3.46
N GLY A 202 -12.10 -30.41 2.33
CA GLY A 202 -12.81 -30.28 1.05
C GLY A 202 -13.60 -28.99 0.87
N GLU A 203 -13.49 -28.01 1.78
CA GLU A 203 -14.06 -26.67 1.60
C GLU A 203 -13.25 -25.82 0.61
N LEU A 204 -11.97 -26.14 0.43
CA LEU A 204 -11.13 -25.58 -0.61
C LEU A 204 -10.63 -26.67 -1.56
N GLN A 205 -10.34 -26.27 -2.79
CA GLN A 205 -9.62 -27.07 -3.78
C GLN A 205 -8.34 -26.33 -4.18
N LYS A 206 -7.20 -27.00 -4.14
CA LYS A 206 -5.94 -26.45 -4.65
C LYS A 206 -5.80 -26.78 -6.13
N THR A 207 -5.70 -25.76 -6.99
CA THR A 207 -5.47 -25.87 -8.43
C THR A 207 -4.19 -25.12 -8.77
N ASN A 208 -3.12 -25.84 -9.08
CA ASN A 208 -1.75 -25.30 -9.18
C ASN A 208 -1.36 -24.59 -7.86
N GLU A 209 -1.06 -23.28 -7.92
CA GLU A 209 -0.76 -22.45 -6.75
C GLU A 209 -1.99 -21.73 -6.16
N ASN A 210 -3.15 -21.84 -6.80
CA ASN A 210 -4.36 -21.15 -6.37
C ASN A 210 -5.26 -22.06 -5.52
N TYR A 211 -5.86 -21.47 -4.49
CA TYR A 211 -6.93 -22.08 -3.70
C TYR A 211 -8.29 -21.58 -4.21
N VAL A 212 -9.25 -22.47 -4.41
CA VAL A 212 -10.61 -22.14 -4.86
C VAL A 212 -11.61 -22.65 -3.85
N VAL A 213 -12.55 -21.81 -3.44
CA VAL A 213 -13.62 -22.18 -2.51
C VAL A 213 -14.63 -23.09 -3.21
N THR A 214 -14.96 -24.23 -2.60
CA THR A 214 -15.91 -25.21 -3.14
C THR A 214 -17.31 -25.02 -2.55
N GLY A 215 -18.31 -25.68 -3.13
CA GLY A 215 -19.67 -25.68 -2.58
C GLY A 215 -19.78 -26.25 -1.15
N LYS A 216 -18.82 -27.10 -0.73
CA LYS A 216 -18.79 -27.62 0.64
C LYS A 216 -18.57 -26.51 1.67
N ALA A 217 -17.84 -25.45 1.30
CA ALA A 217 -17.62 -24.30 2.18
C ALA A 217 -18.92 -23.65 2.66
N LEU A 218 -19.93 -23.53 1.78
CA LEU A 218 -21.24 -22.96 2.15
C LEU A 218 -21.88 -23.81 3.24
N THR A 219 -21.99 -25.12 3.02
CA THR A 219 -22.59 -26.02 4.01
C THR A 219 -21.82 -26.05 5.33
N THR A 220 -20.48 -25.95 5.28
CA THR A 220 -19.65 -25.88 6.49
C THR A 220 -19.91 -24.59 7.27
N LEU A 221 -20.01 -23.44 6.59
CA LEU A 221 -20.28 -22.15 7.24
C LEU A 221 -21.70 -22.06 7.79
N GLU A 222 -22.71 -22.50 7.03
CA GLU A 222 -24.10 -22.55 7.49
C GLU A 222 -24.24 -23.40 8.75
N ASN A 223 -23.62 -24.60 8.78
CA ASN A 223 -23.63 -25.46 9.95
C ASN A 223 -22.91 -24.81 11.14
N PHE A 224 -21.76 -24.17 10.90
CA PHE A 224 -21.02 -23.47 11.95
C PHE A 224 -21.83 -22.31 12.56
N GLU A 225 -22.51 -21.51 11.74
CA GLU A 225 -23.37 -20.42 12.20
C GLU A 225 -24.57 -20.93 13.01
N LEU A 226 -25.21 -22.01 12.54
CA LEU A 226 -26.30 -22.66 13.27
C LEU A 226 -25.83 -23.22 14.63
N GLU A 227 -24.63 -23.80 14.70
CA GLU A 227 -24.05 -24.27 15.96
C GLU A 227 -23.74 -23.12 16.92
N GLU A 228 -23.18 -22.00 16.44
CA GLU A 228 -22.97 -20.81 17.26
C GLU A 228 -24.30 -20.26 17.80
N GLN A 229 -25.33 -20.16 16.96
CA GLN A 229 -26.66 -19.72 17.39
C GLN A 229 -27.23 -20.63 18.48
N ARG A 230 -27.19 -21.96 18.26
CA ARG A 230 -27.65 -22.94 19.25
C ARG A 230 -26.88 -22.84 20.56
N HIS A 231 -25.56 -22.64 20.51
CA HIS A 231 -24.74 -22.48 21.70
C HIS A 231 -25.11 -21.21 22.48
N VAL A 232 -25.31 -20.09 21.80
CA VAL A 232 -25.76 -18.83 22.42
C VAL A 232 -27.14 -18.99 23.06
N GLU A 233 -28.07 -19.66 22.39
CA GLU A 233 -29.40 -19.95 22.93
C GLU A 233 -29.35 -20.88 24.15
N ALA A 234 -28.52 -21.92 24.10
CA ALA A 234 -28.30 -22.82 25.22
C ALA A 234 -27.75 -22.09 26.45
N ILE A 235 -26.77 -21.19 26.27
CA ILE A 235 -26.24 -20.35 27.36
C ILE A 235 -27.34 -19.46 27.95
N LYS A 236 -28.15 -18.82 27.11
CA LYS A 236 -29.27 -17.98 27.56
C LYS A 236 -30.28 -18.79 28.37
N LEU A 237 -30.62 -19.99 27.90
CA LEU A 237 -31.54 -20.89 28.60
C LEU A 237 -30.96 -21.36 29.94
N GLN A 238 -29.70 -21.80 29.95
CA GLN A 238 -29.00 -22.25 31.16
C GLN A 238 -28.95 -21.14 32.21
N ARG A 239 -28.72 -19.89 31.79
CA ARG A 239 -28.75 -18.73 32.68
C ARG A 239 -30.13 -18.49 33.29
N LYS A 240 -31.20 -18.65 32.50
CA LYS A 240 -32.60 -18.56 33.02
C LYS A 240 -32.89 -19.67 34.02
N LEU A 241 -32.49 -20.91 33.72
CA LEU A 241 -32.66 -22.06 34.60
C LEU A 241 -31.90 -21.85 35.92
N PHE A 242 -30.68 -21.34 35.88
CA PHE A 242 -29.91 -21.02 37.09
C PHE A 242 -30.69 -20.08 38.03
N TRP A 243 -31.27 -19.00 37.50
CA TRP A 243 -32.07 -18.06 38.29
C TRP A 243 -33.36 -18.69 38.82
N LEU A 244 -34.04 -19.51 38.01
CA LEU A 244 -35.23 -20.24 38.44
C LEU A 244 -34.90 -21.18 39.61
N THR A 245 -33.82 -21.96 39.50
CA THR A 245 -33.37 -22.87 40.55
C THR A 245 -33.01 -22.11 41.83
N LEU A 246 -32.34 -20.96 41.72
CA LEU A 246 -32.03 -20.13 42.87
C LEU A 246 -33.30 -19.66 43.60
N ILE A 247 -34.32 -19.23 42.86
CA ILE A 247 -35.62 -18.85 43.42
C ILE A 247 -36.29 -20.04 44.12
N LEU A 248 -36.29 -21.22 43.50
CA LEU A 248 -36.88 -22.42 44.08
C LEU A 248 -36.18 -22.84 45.38
N VAL A 249 -34.85 -22.75 45.44
CA VAL A 249 -34.09 -23.01 46.67
C VAL A 249 -34.50 -22.03 47.77
N ILE A 250 -34.63 -20.74 47.46
CA ILE A 250 -35.07 -19.71 48.43
C ILE A 250 -36.48 -20.03 48.94
N ILE A 251 -37.42 -20.35 48.05
CA ILE A 251 -38.79 -20.73 48.43
C ILE A 251 -38.79 -21.97 49.31
N GLY A 252 -38.01 -23.00 48.96
CA GLY A 252 -37.88 -24.22 49.74
C GLY A 252 -37.35 -23.97 51.16
N LEU A 253 -36.35 -23.10 51.32
CA LEU A 253 -35.80 -22.71 52.62
C LEU A 253 -36.81 -21.94 53.50
N ILE A 254 -37.68 -21.13 52.87
CA ILE A 254 -38.78 -20.44 53.56
C ILE A 254 -39.84 -21.47 54.01
N GLN A 255 -40.27 -22.36 53.12
CA GLN A 255 -41.31 -23.36 53.41
C GLN A 255 -40.87 -24.39 54.46
N SER A 256 -39.59 -24.77 54.48
CA SER A 256 -39.06 -25.73 55.45
C SER A 256 -38.88 -25.14 56.86
N GLY A 257 -39.15 -23.84 57.05
CA GLY A 257 -38.99 -23.15 58.32
C GLY A 257 -37.53 -22.87 58.73
N LEU A 258 -36.56 -23.13 57.83
CA LEU A 258 -35.14 -22.80 58.04
C LEU A 258 -34.91 -21.28 58.02
N ILE A 259 -35.73 -20.54 57.27
CA ILE A 259 -35.75 -19.08 57.27
C ILE A 259 -37.14 -18.63 57.74
N LYS A 260 -37.24 -18.07 58.95
CA LYS A 260 -38.48 -17.45 59.45
C LYS A 260 -38.60 -16.03 58.91
N LEU A 261 -39.47 -15.82 57.93
CA LEU A 261 -39.91 -14.48 57.55
C LEU A 261 -40.90 -13.97 58.60
N PRO A 262 -40.79 -12.71 59.08
CA PRO A 262 -41.83 -12.13 59.92
C PRO A 262 -43.14 -12.11 59.12
N THR A 263 -44.17 -12.76 59.66
CA THR A 263 -45.50 -12.86 59.04
C THR A 263 -46.12 -11.47 58.91
N LEU A 264 -46.06 -10.87 57.73
CA LEU A 264 -46.68 -9.57 57.45
C LEU A 264 -48.13 -9.68 56.93
N LEU A 265 -48.62 -10.88 56.60
CA LEU A 265 -50.00 -11.08 56.12
C LEU A 265 -50.59 -12.36 56.73
N ASN A 266 -51.44 -12.16 57.73
CA ASN A 266 -52.36 -13.18 58.23
C ASN A 266 -53.62 -13.16 57.33
N ILE A 267 -53.66 -14.02 56.32
CA ILE A 267 -54.90 -14.30 55.58
C ILE A 267 -55.48 -15.63 56.10
N GLY A 268 -55.75 -15.67 57.40
CA GLY A 268 -56.69 -16.60 57.99
C GLY A 268 -58.11 -16.13 57.66
N GLY A 269 -58.72 -16.76 56.65
CA GLY A 269 -60.17 -16.78 56.54
C GLY A 269 -60.76 -17.49 57.75
N LYS A 270 -61.90 -16.97 58.23
CA LYS A 270 -62.76 -17.60 59.23
C LYS A 270 -63.01 -19.08 58.95
#